data_AF-A0A2G6FIN8-F1
#
_entry.id   AF-A0A2G6FIN8-F1
#
_cell.length_a   1.000
_cell.length_b   1.000
_cell.length_c   1.000
_cell.angle_alpha   90.00
_cell.angle_beta   90.00
_cell.angle_gamma   90.00
#
_symmetry.space_group_name_H-M   'P 1'
#
loop_
_entity.id
_entity.type
_entity.pdbx_description
1 polymer ?
#
loop_
_entity_poly.entity_id
_entity_poly.type
_entity_poly.pdbx_seq_one_letter_code
_entity_poly.pdbx_strand_id
1 'polypeptide(L)'
;MTATPLSFKESAELLDRYHIQSAGKEVYSIADALDAAQSLGYPAVVKPVSKKILHKSDKGAVFLNLEGPEALTSACQELETLMGGFSQKA
;
A
#
# COMPACT_ATOMS: atom_id res chain seq x y z
N MET A 1 29.29 -6.24 2.42
CA MET A 1 28.04 -5.76 3.05
C MET A 1 26.92 -6.01 2.05
N THR A 2 25.89 -6.76 2.42
CA THR A 2 24.70 -6.93 1.56
C THR A 2 23.72 -5.81 1.89
N ALA A 3 23.38 -4.98 0.91
CA ALA A 3 22.38 -3.94 1.08
C ALA A 3 20.98 -4.57 1.24
N THR A 4 20.27 -4.18 2.30
CA THR A 4 18.90 -4.62 2.58
C THR A 4 17.91 -3.53 2.17
N PRO A 5 16.81 -3.84 1.47
CA PRO A 5 15.78 -2.86 1.15
C PRO A 5 15.14 -2.28 2.42
N LEU A 6 14.91 -0.96 2.43
CA LEU A 6 14.19 -0.25 3.48
C LEU A 6 12.69 -0.59 3.46
N SER A 7 12.06 -0.58 4.63
CA SER A 7 10.59 -0.57 4.77
C SER A 7 9.98 0.74 4.26
N PHE A 8 8.65 0.79 4.13
CA PHE A 8 7.97 2.04 3.77
C PHE A 8 8.24 3.13 4.81
N LYS A 9 8.10 2.80 6.10
CA LYS A 9 8.38 3.72 7.21
C LYS A 9 9.82 4.27 7.15
N GLU A 10 10.82 3.39 7.06
CA GLU A 10 12.23 3.81 6.97
C GLU A 10 12.51 4.67 5.73
N SER A 11 11.87 4.34 4.60
CA SER A 11 11.98 5.13 3.37
C SER A 11 11.34 6.50 3.51
N ALA A 12 10.14 6.59 4.10
CA ALA A 12 9.44 7.85 4.36
C ALA A 12 10.24 8.75 5.31
N GLU A 13 10.76 8.21 6.41
CA GLU A 13 11.61 8.92 7.37
C GLU A 13 12.95 9.38 6.76
N LEU A 14 13.48 8.62 5.79
CA LEU A 14 14.65 9.05 5.04
C LEU A 14 14.31 10.21 4.11
N LEU A 15 13.22 10.11 3.34
CA LEU A 15 12.79 11.16 2.41
C LEU A 15 12.46 12.47 3.12
N ASP A 16 11.82 12.41 4.28
CA ASP A 16 11.48 13.59 5.10
C ASP A 16 12.71 14.37 5.57
N ARG A 17 13.82 13.68 5.90
CA ARG A 17 15.11 14.32 6.22
C ARG A 17 15.68 15.15 5.07
N TYR A 18 15.24 14.89 3.84
CA TYR A 18 15.59 15.66 2.65
C TYR A 18 14.43 16.55 2.17
N HIS A 19 13.39 16.73 3.01
CA HIS A 19 12.20 17.51 2.71
C HIS A 19 11.39 17.00 1.50
N ILE A 20 11.50 15.70 1.18
CA ILE A 20 10.72 15.04 0.14
C ILE A 20 9.51 14.37 0.80
N GLN A 21 8.31 14.87 0.50
CA GLN A 21 7.08 14.31 1.05
C GLN A 21 6.70 13.02 0.33
N SER A 22 6.68 11.90 1.04
CA SER A 22 6.16 10.62 0.53
C SER A 22 4.65 10.55 0.73
N ALA A 23 3.90 10.31 -0.35
CA ALA A 23 2.46 10.06 -0.26
C ALA A 23 2.17 8.58 0.03
N GLY A 24 1.14 8.33 0.85
CA GLY A 24 0.62 6.98 1.14
C GLY A 24 0.78 6.55 2.59
N LYS A 25 0.17 5.41 2.93
CA LYS A 25 0.22 4.78 4.26
C LYS A 25 0.30 3.26 4.11
N GLU A 26 1.00 2.59 5.02
CA GLU A 26 0.87 1.15 5.20
C GLU A 26 -0.44 0.84 5.94
N VAL A 27 -1.15 -0.19 5.47
CA VAL A 27 -2.48 -0.57 5.96
C VAL A 27 -2.53 -2.07 6.15
N TYR A 28 -3.21 -2.52 7.20
CA TYR A 28 -3.24 -3.94 7.60
C TYR A 28 -4.66 -4.50 7.66
N SER A 29 -5.65 -3.71 7.22
CA SER A 29 -7.04 -4.12 7.09
C SER A 29 -7.76 -3.26 6.05
N ILE A 30 -8.95 -3.66 5.63
CA ILE A 30 -9.84 -2.83 4.79
C ILE A 30 -10.23 -1.54 5.53
N ALA A 31 -10.47 -1.61 6.84
CA ALA A 31 -10.78 -0.43 7.64
C ALA A 31 -9.61 0.57 7.65
N ASP A 32 -8.38 0.09 7.86
CA ASP A 32 -7.17 0.91 7.78
C ASP A 32 -7.02 1.58 6.41
N ALA A 33 -7.36 0.85 5.34
CA ALA A 33 -7.31 1.36 3.97
C ALA A 33 -8.31 2.49 3.74
N LEU A 34 -9.55 2.33 4.23
CA LEU A 34 -10.59 3.36 4.16
C LEU A 34 -10.21 4.61 4.95
N ASP A 35 -9.71 4.45 6.18
CA ASP A 35 -9.23 5.56 7.02
C ASP A 35 -8.04 6.29 6.36
N ALA A 36 -7.12 5.53 5.76
CA ALA A 36 -6.00 6.09 5.01
C ALA A 36 -6.50 6.90 3.81
N ALA A 37 -7.40 6.34 2.99
CA ALA A 37 -7.94 7.01 1.82
C ALA A 37 -8.77 8.26 2.19
N GLN A 38 -9.52 8.22 3.29
CA GLN A 38 -10.23 9.41 3.78
C GLN A 38 -9.27 10.56 4.10
N SER A 39 -8.08 10.26 4.63
CA SER A 39 -7.07 11.28 4.92
C SER A 39 -6.25 11.72 3.71
N LEU A 40 -6.06 10.85 2.71
CA LEU A 40 -5.24 11.10 1.52
C LEU A 40 -6.05 11.71 0.37
N GLY A 41 -7.37 11.46 0.32
CA GLY A 41 -8.25 11.80 -0.78
C GLY A 41 -8.33 10.72 -1.86
N TYR A 42 -9.26 10.93 -2.79
CA TYR A 42 -9.49 10.11 -3.98
C TYR A 42 -9.18 10.92 -5.25
N PRO A 43 -8.83 10.27 -6.39
CA PRO A 43 -8.74 8.83 -6.58
C PRO A 43 -7.53 8.20 -5.86
N ALA A 44 -7.72 7.01 -5.30
CA ALA A 44 -6.71 6.26 -4.55
C ALA A 44 -6.05 5.15 -5.37
N VAL A 45 -4.91 4.66 -4.88
CA VAL A 45 -4.18 3.51 -5.40
C VAL A 45 -3.91 2.53 -4.26
N VAL A 46 -4.13 1.24 -4.46
CA VAL A 46 -3.73 0.19 -3.51
C VAL A 46 -2.87 -0.88 -4.19
N LYS A 47 -1.83 -1.32 -3.48
CA LYS A 47 -0.89 -2.37 -3.92
C LYS A 47 -0.32 -3.12 -2.71
N PRO A 48 0.08 -4.39 -2.83
CA PRO A 48 0.70 -5.11 -1.74
C PRO A 48 2.13 -4.64 -1.51
N VAL A 49 2.55 -4.66 -0.25
CA VAL A 49 3.96 -4.51 0.13
C VAL A 49 4.51 -5.91 0.38
N SER A 50 5.26 -6.45 -0.58
CA SER A 50 5.83 -7.80 -0.48
C SER A 50 7.26 -7.84 -0.99
N LYS A 51 8.16 -8.43 -0.20
CA LYS A 51 9.54 -8.74 -0.62
C LYS A 51 9.59 -9.88 -1.66
N LYS A 52 8.53 -10.69 -1.76
CA LYS A 52 8.45 -11.86 -2.65
C LYS A 52 7.87 -11.52 -4.02
N ILE A 53 7.12 -10.42 -4.14
CA ILE A 53 6.51 -9.98 -5.39
C ILE A 53 7.25 -8.73 -5.86
N LEU A 54 8.30 -8.94 -6.65
CA LEU A 54 9.10 -7.86 -7.24
C LEU A 54 8.31 -7.12 -8.33
N HIS A 55 7.53 -7.83 -9.15
CA HIS A 55 6.70 -7.25 -10.20
C HIS A 55 5.20 -7.31 -9.87
N LYS A 56 4.76 -6.43 -8.97
CA LYS A 56 3.37 -6.38 -8.45
C LYS A 56 2.33 -6.15 -9.56
N SER A 57 2.69 -5.35 -10.57
CA SER A 57 1.87 -5.10 -11.75
C SER A 57 1.69 -6.35 -12.62
N ASP A 58 2.72 -7.20 -12.73
CA ASP A 58 2.69 -8.41 -13.57
C ASP A 58 1.73 -9.48 -13.03
N LYS A 59 1.31 -9.35 -11.77
CA LYS A 59 0.29 -10.20 -11.14
C LYS A 59 -1.07 -9.52 -11.00
N GLY A 60 -1.27 -8.34 -11.60
CA GLY A 60 -2.51 -7.57 -11.45
C GLY A 60 -2.74 -7.04 -10.03
N ALA A 61 -1.72 -7.02 -9.17
CA ALA A 61 -1.86 -6.63 -7.77
C ALA A 61 -1.68 -5.11 -7.56
N VAL A 62 -2.02 -4.30 -8.56
CA VAL A 62 -1.99 -2.83 -8.45
C VAL A 62 -3.32 -2.32 -8.99
N PHE A 63 -4.10 -1.73 -8.08
CA PHE A 63 -5.41 -1.19 -8.39
C PHE A 63 -5.30 0.34 -8.41
N LEU A 64 -5.63 0.94 -9.54
CA LEU A 64 -5.51 2.37 -9.81
C LEU A 64 -6.89 3.00 -9.96
N ASN A 65 -6.96 4.33 -9.89
CA ASN A 65 -8.17 5.12 -10.16
C ASN A 65 -9.38 4.68 -9.32
N LEU A 66 -9.14 4.42 -8.03
CA LEU A 66 -10.19 4.03 -7.10
C LEU A 66 -10.91 5.30 -6.66
N GLU A 67 -12.08 5.57 -7.21
CA GLU A 67 -12.81 6.85 -7.03
C GLU A 67 -13.51 7.01 -5.67
N GLY A 68 -13.53 5.95 -4.84
CA GLY A 68 -14.26 6.01 -3.58
C GLY A 68 -14.14 4.75 -2.72
N PRO A 69 -14.83 4.73 -1.57
CA PRO A 69 -14.73 3.67 -0.57
C PRO A 69 -15.18 2.30 -1.08
N GLU A 70 -16.20 2.26 -1.94
CA GLU A 70 -16.68 1.00 -2.55
C GLU A 70 -15.62 0.37 -3.46
N ALA A 71 -15.08 1.16 -4.40
CA ALA A 71 -14.01 0.70 -5.30
C ALA A 71 -12.76 0.27 -4.53
N LEU A 72 -12.38 1.03 -3.49
CA LEU A 72 -11.26 0.68 -2.64
C LEU A 72 -11.49 -0.63 -1.85
N THR A 73 -12.69 -0.82 -1.31
CA THR A 73 -13.05 -2.05 -0.60
C THR A 73 -12.95 -3.27 -1.50
N SER A 74 -13.53 -3.19 -2.72
CA SER A 74 -13.44 -4.29 -3.69
C SER A 74 -12.00 -4.61 -4.07
N ALA A 75 -11.18 -3.58 -4.36
CA ALA A 75 -9.76 -3.75 -4.66
C ALA A 75 -8.98 -4.41 -3.51
N CYS A 76 -9.27 -4.02 -2.26
CA CYS A 76 -8.65 -4.63 -1.09
C CYS A 76 -9.07 -6.10 -0.90
N GLN A 77 -10.33 -6.46 -1.16
CA GLN A 77 -10.80 -7.86 -1.09
C GLN A 77 -10.16 -8.74 -2.17
N GLU A 78 -10.00 -8.21 -3.39
CA GLU A 78 -9.27 -8.89 -4.46
C GLU A 78 -7.80 -9.09 -4.08
N LEU A 79 -7.14 -8.06 -3.54
CA LEU A 79 -5.78 -8.18 -3.03
C LEU A 79 -5.67 -9.20 -1.90
N GLU A 80 -6.62 -9.22 -0.97
CA GLU A 80 -6.64 -10.18 0.12
C GLU A 80 -6.72 -11.61 -0.41
N THR A 81 -7.55 -11.85 -1.42
CA THR A 81 -7.67 -13.14 -2.12
C THR A 81 -6.38 -13.52 -2.83
N LEU A 82 -5.77 -12.58 -3.56
CA LEU A 82 -4.50 -12.80 -4.29
C LEU A 82 -3.31 -13.06 -3.36
N MET A 83 -3.32 -12.47 -2.16
CA MET A 83 -2.23 -12.53 -1.19
C MET A 83 -2.43 -13.60 -0.11
N GLY A 84 -3.64 -14.17 0.01
CA GLY A 84 -3.99 -15.11 1.07
C GLY A 84 -4.18 -14.45 2.45
N GLY A 85 -4.59 -13.18 2.48
CA GLY A 85 -4.80 -12.41 3.70
C GLY A 85 -3.98 -11.12 3.80
N PHE A 86 -4.39 -10.23 4.70
CA PHE A 86 -3.58 -9.08 5.12
C PHE A 86 -2.38 -9.52 5.96
N SER A 87 -1.29 -8.75 5.88
CA SER A 87 -0.19 -8.88 6.83
C SER A 87 -0.62 -8.38 8.21
N GLN A 88 -0.01 -8.91 9.28
CA GLN A 88 -0.23 -8.37 10.61
C GLN A 88 0.58 -7.08 10.81
N LYS A 89 0.02 -6.16 11.59
CA LYS A 89 0.71 -4.96 12.03
C LYS A 89 1.86 -5.38 12.94
N ALA A 90 3.08 -4.97 12.59
CA ALA A 90 4.27 -5.21 13.40
C ALA A 90 4.31 -4.29 14.63
#